data_AF-A0A2M9XSX3-F1
#
_entry.id   AF-A0A2M9XSX3-F1
#
_cell.length_a   1.000
_cell.length_b   1.000
_cell.length_c   1.000
_cell.angle_alpha   90.00
_cell.angle_beta   90.00
_cell.angle_gamma   90.00
#
_symmetry.space_group_name_H-M   'P 1'
#
loop_
_entity.id
_entity.type
_entity.pdbx_description
1 polymer ?
#
loop_
_entity_poly.entity_id
_entity_poly.type
_entity_poly.pdbx_seq_one_letter_code
_entity_poly.pdbx_strand_id
1 'polypeptide(L)'
;MKIKIKSIPYVLFLSAWIFASNCGFAVTPRITTRIPPKTETEVLRFNLLYGELKNLAGANIGIVNIVEESMIGGQVGIVNFSDQKTYGAQIAIVNAAKNKGAGIQAGIVNYVKGDSKGLQAGIVNIGEQREGFDVTIGAGNFFTKGLMIGAINFDSKGVNVGILNEDAGGFNFGALNIRGSGINIGILNGGTGVHIGVVNASGENETDEPTMQFGLLNFCGKGTFPVMIGFNYCK
;
A
#
# COMPACT_ATOMS: atom_id res chain seq x y z
N MET A 1 1.54 -26.22 14.97
CA MET A 1 0.14 -25.80 15.16
C MET A 1 -0.14 -24.66 14.19
N LYS A 2 -0.89 -24.89 13.09
CA LYS A 2 -1.12 -23.88 12.04
C LYS A 2 -2.15 -22.86 12.52
N ILE A 3 -1.69 -21.66 12.89
CA ILE A 3 -2.58 -20.53 13.18
C ILE A 3 -3.03 -19.95 11.84
N LYS A 4 -4.20 -20.39 11.35
CA LYS A 4 -4.93 -19.69 10.29
C LYS A 4 -5.53 -18.43 10.92
N ILE A 5 -4.87 -17.29 10.78
CA ILE A 5 -5.47 -15.99 11.08
C ILE A 5 -6.52 -15.74 10.00
N LYS A 6 -7.78 -15.94 10.40
CA LYS A 6 -8.98 -15.67 9.61
C LYS A 6 -8.96 -14.18 9.22
N SER A 7 -9.06 -13.95 7.92
CA SER A 7 -9.24 -12.68 7.23
C SER A 7 -10.06 -11.70 8.06
N ILE A 8 -9.53 -10.49 8.27
CA ILE A 8 -10.19 -9.36 8.92
C ILE A 8 -11.49 -9.05 8.17
N PRO A 9 -12.69 -9.45 8.64
CA PRO A 9 -13.94 -9.30 7.89
C PRO A 9 -14.54 -7.90 8.05
N TYR A 10 -13.98 -7.06 8.92
CA TYR A 10 -14.60 -5.79 9.31
C TYR A 10 -14.28 -4.62 8.36
N VAL A 11 -13.14 -4.66 7.66
CA VAL A 11 -12.82 -3.60 6.66
C VAL A 11 -13.60 -3.82 5.35
N LEU A 12 -13.99 -5.06 5.06
CA LEU A 12 -14.89 -5.39 3.95
C LEU A 12 -16.35 -4.98 4.19
N PHE A 13 -16.75 -4.71 5.44
CA PHE A 13 -18.13 -4.32 5.75
C PHE A 13 -18.43 -2.86 5.34
N LEU A 14 -17.42 -1.98 5.34
CA LEU A 14 -17.57 -0.64 4.76
C LEU A 14 -17.55 -0.66 3.23
N SER A 15 -16.78 -1.55 2.59
CA SER A 15 -16.81 -1.68 1.12
C SER A 15 -18.13 -2.26 0.62
N ALA A 16 -18.77 -3.17 1.37
CA ALA A 16 -20.05 -3.77 0.98
C ALA A 16 -21.22 -2.77 1.04
N TRP A 17 -21.18 -1.80 1.96
CA TRP A 17 -22.20 -0.75 2.05
C TRP A 17 -22.15 0.24 0.88
N ILE A 18 -20.96 0.52 0.34
CA ILE A 18 -20.80 1.41 -0.82
C ILE A 18 -21.34 0.75 -2.10
N PHE A 19 -21.25 -0.58 -2.23
CA PHE A 19 -21.79 -1.31 -3.38
C PHE A 19 -23.32 -1.49 -3.35
N ALA A 20 -23.98 -1.36 -2.19
CA ALA A 20 -25.41 -1.63 -2.05
C ALA A 20 -26.32 -0.41 -2.35
N SER A 21 -25.80 0.82 -2.29
CA SER A 21 -26.55 2.04 -2.56
C SER A 21 -26.56 2.39 -4.05
N ASN A 22 -27.22 1.55 -4.84
CA ASN A 22 -27.29 1.60 -6.29
C ASN A 22 -28.27 2.68 -6.84
N CYS A 23 -28.30 3.88 -6.26
CA CYS A 23 -29.08 5.03 -6.77
C CYS A 23 -28.64 6.35 -6.10
N GLY A 24 -27.64 7.03 -6.67
CA GLY A 24 -27.26 8.39 -6.29
C GLY A 24 -27.93 9.42 -7.20
N PHE A 25 -29.03 10.04 -6.74
CA PHE A 25 -29.65 11.19 -7.41
C PHE A 25 -28.65 12.36 -7.46
N ALA A 26 -28.29 12.82 -8.67
CA ALA A 26 -27.54 14.06 -8.86
C ALA A 26 -28.50 15.25 -8.94
N VAL A 27 -28.48 16.16 -7.96
CA VAL A 27 -29.47 17.24 -7.75
C VAL A 27 -29.00 18.62 -8.27
N THR A 28 -28.05 18.69 -9.20
CA THR A 28 -27.58 19.98 -9.77
C THR A 28 -27.23 19.85 -11.26
N PRO A 29 -27.36 20.94 -12.05
CA PRO A 29 -27.08 20.89 -13.49
C PRO A 29 -25.62 20.51 -13.75
N ARG A 30 -25.44 19.48 -14.59
CA ARG A 30 -24.14 19.00 -15.06
C ARG A 30 -23.47 20.08 -15.93
N ILE A 31 -22.42 20.72 -15.45
CA ILE A 31 -21.49 21.47 -16.31
C ILE A 31 -20.45 20.47 -16.80
N THR A 32 -20.68 19.88 -17.97
CA THR A 32 -19.84 18.85 -18.58
C THR A 32 -19.37 19.29 -19.96
N THR A 33 -18.06 19.38 -20.16
CA THR A 33 -17.47 19.56 -21.50
C THR A 33 -16.97 18.21 -22.02
N ARG A 34 -17.56 17.72 -23.12
CA ARG A 34 -17.21 16.44 -23.76
C ARG A 34 -16.35 16.70 -24.99
N ILE A 35 -15.26 15.96 -25.15
CA ILE A 35 -14.41 16.03 -26.35
C ILE A 35 -13.93 14.62 -26.72
N PRO A 36 -14.17 14.14 -27.96
CA PRO A 36 -15.18 14.56 -28.94
C PRO A 36 -16.62 14.12 -28.54
N PRO A 37 -17.68 14.73 -29.12
CA PRO A 37 -19.08 14.47 -28.72
C PRO A 37 -19.60 13.03 -28.93
N LYS A 38 -18.81 12.16 -29.55
CA LYS A 38 -19.13 10.74 -29.78
C LYS A 38 -18.46 9.78 -28.79
N THR A 39 -17.55 10.26 -27.93
CA THR A 39 -16.94 9.46 -26.88
C THR A 39 -17.61 9.75 -25.54
N GLU A 40 -17.71 8.76 -24.66
CA GLU A 40 -18.18 8.92 -23.28
C GLU A 40 -17.07 9.52 -22.38
N THR A 41 -16.27 10.44 -22.94
CA THR A 41 -15.11 11.07 -22.31
C THR A 41 -15.45 12.50 -21.91
N GLU A 42 -15.32 12.80 -20.62
CA GLU A 42 -15.50 14.15 -20.09
C GLU A 42 -14.15 14.79 -19.74
N VAL A 43 -13.99 16.08 -20.03
CA VAL A 43 -12.73 16.82 -19.81
C VAL A 43 -12.76 17.58 -18.49
N LEU A 44 -13.87 18.24 -18.19
CA LEU A 44 -14.06 18.92 -16.92
C LEU A 44 -15.44 18.60 -16.39
N ARG A 45 -15.49 18.14 -15.14
CA ARG A 45 -16.74 17.89 -14.42
C ARG A 45 -16.68 18.47 -13.01
N PHE A 46 -17.76 19.16 -12.67
CA PHE A 46 -18.10 19.51 -11.30
C PHE A 46 -19.34 18.73 -10.89
N ASN A 47 -19.26 18.00 -9.79
CA ASN A 47 -20.41 17.33 -9.18
C ASN A 47 -20.53 17.76 -7.70
N LEU A 48 -21.76 17.98 -7.23
CA LEU A 48 -21.98 18.41 -5.84
C LEU A 48 -21.93 17.23 -4.88
N LEU A 49 -22.64 16.14 -5.21
CA LEU A 49 -22.79 14.97 -4.35
C LEU A 49 -22.15 13.71 -4.95
N TYR A 50 -22.52 13.39 -6.18
CA TYR A 50 -22.13 12.14 -6.84
C TYR A 50 -21.86 12.38 -8.32
N GLY A 51 -20.70 11.92 -8.81
CA GLY A 51 -20.33 12.01 -10.21
C GLY A 51 -19.64 10.76 -10.74
N GLU A 52 -20.38 10.01 -11.55
CA GLU A 52 -19.91 8.80 -12.22
C GLU A 52 -19.64 9.03 -13.71
N LEU A 53 -18.44 8.64 -14.16
CA LEU A 53 -17.92 8.80 -15.50
C LEU A 53 -17.48 7.45 -16.04
N LYS A 54 -17.73 7.18 -17.32
CA LYS A 54 -17.03 6.07 -18.00
C LYS A 54 -15.56 6.43 -18.20
N ASN A 55 -15.29 7.56 -18.85
CA ASN A 55 -13.95 8.02 -19.16
C ASN A 55 -13.74 9.49 -18.74
N LEU A 56 -12.59 9.78 -18.13
CA LEU A 56 -12.14 11.13 -17.75
C LEU A 56 -10.84 11.47 -18.48
N ALA A 57 -10.80 12.63 -19.13
CA ALA A 57 -9.62 13.21 -19.76
C ALA A 57 -9.45 14.67 -19.31
N GLY A 58 -9.18 14.88 -18.03
CA GLY A 58 -9.00 16.20 -17.42
C GLY A 58 -9.31 16.18 -15.92
N ALA A 59 -10.22 17.03 -15.43
CA ALA A 59 -10.47 17.17 -13.99
C ALA A 59 -11.92 16.82 -13.60
N ASN A 60 -12.08 16.06 -12.50
CA ASN A 60 -13.37 15.80 -11.87
C ASN A 60 -13.32 16.23 -10.39
N ILE A 61 -14.19 17.18 -10.03
CA ILE A 61 -14.23 17.79 -8.71
C ILE A 61 -15.61 17.55 -8.10
N GLY A 62 -15.66 17.04 -6.87
CA GLY A 62 -16.92 16.79 -6.18
C GLY A 62 -16.79 15.91 -4.95
N ILE A 63 -17.90 15.62 -4.26
CA ILE A 63 -17.86 14.83 -3.01
C ILE A 63 -17.49 13.37 -3.30
N VAL A 64 -18.22 12.72 -4.22
CA VAL A 64 -17.93 11.36 -4.68
C VAL A 64 -17.64 11.38 -6.19
N ASN A 65 -16.41 11.04 -6.56
CA ASN A 65 -15.96 10.98 -7.94
C ASN A 65 -15.68 9.52 -8.33
N ILE A 66 -16.34 9.00 -9.35
CA ILE A 66 -16.16 7.64 -9.86
C ILE A 66 -15.80 7.70 -11.34
N VAL A 67 -14.75 6.98 -11.75
CA VAL A 67 -14.38 6.75 -13.15
C VAL A 67 -14.28 5.26 -13.41
N GLU A 68 -15.16 4.71 -14.23
CA GLU A 68 -15.28 3.25 -14.44
C GLU A 68 -14.14 2.70 -15.30
N GLU A 69 -13.87 3.31 -16.45
CA GLU A 69 -12.93 2.77 -17.43
C GLU A 69 -11.58 3.49 -17.34
N SER A 70 -11.42 4.63 -18.02
CA SER A 70 -10.12 5.30 -18.13
C SER A 70 -10.12 6.66 -17.47
N MET A 71 -9.18 6.88 -16.56
CA MET A 71 -8.90 8.17 -15.96
C MET A 71 -7.54 8.67 -16.43
N ILE A 72 -7.55 9.78 -17.16
CA ILE A 72 -6.37 10.57 -17.51
C ILE A 72 -6.58 11.97 -16.94
N GLY A 73 -5.84 12.34 -15.89
CA GLY A 73 -5.93 13.68 -15.29
C GLY A 73 -6.07 13.69 -13.76
N GLY A 74 -7.09 14.36 -13.22
CA GLY A 74 -7.18 14.66 -11.79
C GLY A 74 -8.58 14.46 -11.19
N GLN A 75 -8.64 13.91 -9.98
CA GLN A 75 -9.85 13.88 -9.15
C GLN A 75 -9.59 14.60 -7.82
N VAL A 76 -10.53 15.47 -7.40
CA VAL A 76 -10.48 16.13 -6.10
C VAL A 76 -11.82 15.97 -5.39
N GLY A 77 -11.82 15.42 -4.18
CA GLY A 77 -13.08 15.15 -3.48
C GLY A 77 -12.98 14.63 -2.06
N ILE A 78 -14.07 14.06 -1.56
CA ILE A 78 -14.07 13.30 -0.29
C ILE A 78 -13.77 11.83 -0.59
N VAL A 79 -14.35 11.29 -1.66
CA VAL A 79 -14.11 9.93 -2.16
C VAL A 79 -13.78 9.99 -3.65
N ASN A 80 -12.64 9.46 -4.03
CA ASN A 80 -12.25 9.26 -5.43
C ASN A 80 -12.09 7.77 -5.73
N PHE A 81 -12.71 7.30 -6.82
CA PHE A 81 -12.63 5.93 -7.28
C PHE A 81 -12.31 5.86 -8.78
N SER A 82 -11.48 4.90 -9.17
CA SER A 82 -11.16 4.55 -10.56
C SER A 82 -11.03 3.03 -10.73
N ASP A 83 -11.84 2.39 -11.58
CA ASP A 83 -11.97 0.91 -11.60
C ASP A 83 -11.07 0.16 -12.60
N GLN A 84 -10.63 0.78 -13.69
CA GLN A 84 -9.82 0.07 -14.70
C GLN A 84 -8.43 0.63 -14.94
N LYS A 85 -8.29 1.88 -15.41
CA LYS A 85 -6.97 2.47 -15.71
C LYS A 85 -6.88 3.87 -15.16
N THR A 86 -5.88 4.11 -14.30
CA THR A 86 -5.63 5.42 -13.70
C THR A 86 -4.26 5.95 -14.11
N TYR A 87 -4.27 7.07 -14.83
CA TYR A 87 -3.12 7.88 -15.19
C TYR A 87 -3.33 9.31 -14.69
N GLY A 88 -2.93 9.61 -13.46
CA GLY A 88 -3.35 10.87 -12.88
C GLY A 88 -3.11 11.07 -11.39
N ALA A 89 -3.74 12.12 -10.85
CA ALA A 89 -3.72 12.47 -9.44
C ALA A 89 -5.11 12.32 -8.81
N GLN A 90 -5.20 11.67 -7.65
CA GLN A 90 -6.41 11.63 -6.83
C GLN A 90 -6.11 12.25 -5.47
N ILE A 91 -6.86 13.30 -5.11
CA ILE A 91 -6.74 14.00 -3.83
C ILE A 91 -8.09 13.92 -3.12
N ALA A 92 -8.16 13.17 -2.03
CA ALA A 92 -9.39 13.01 -1.27
C ALA A 92 -9.15 12.45 0.13
N ILE A 93 -10.20 12.41 0.98
CA ILE A 93 -10.13 11.67 2.24
C ILE A 93 -9.87 10.19 1.95
N VAL A 94 -10.62 9.63 0.98
CA VAL A 94 -10.45 8.25 0.51
C VAL A 94 -10.17 8.25 -0.98
N ASN A 95 -9.05 7.67 -1.38
CA ASN A 95 -8.75 7.38 -2.79
C ASN A 95 -8.71 5.87 -3.00
N ALA A 96 -9.31 5.40 -4.09
CA ALA A 96 -9.24 4.02 -4.52
C ALA A 96 -9.02 3.93 -6.03
N ALA A 97 -8.08 3.09 -6.43
CA ALA A 97 -7.77 2.85 -7.83
C ALA A 97 -7.50 1.36 -8.07
N LYS A 98 -7.87 0.88 -9.26
CA LYS A 98 -7.48 -0.43 -9.75
C LYS A 98 -6.65 -0.26 -11.02
N ASN A 99 -5.56 -1.02 -11.10
CA ASN A 99 -4.48 -0.91 -12.08
C ASN A 99 -4.05 0.55 -12.33
N LYS A 100 -3.42 1.14 -11.31
CA LYS A 100 -2.88 2.51 -11.37
C LYS A 100 -1.62 2.55 -12.23
N GLY A 101 -1.80 2.64 -13.55
CA GLY A 101 -0.70 2.63 -14.52
C GLY A 101 0.42 3.63 -14.20
N ALA A 102 0.06 4.89 -13.89
CA ALA A 102 0.98 5.87 -13.31
C ALA A 102 0.19 6.95 -12.56
N GLY A 103 0.45 7.17 -11.27
CA GLY A 103 -0.31 8.21 -10.58
C GLY A 103 0.10 8.55 -9.16
N ILE A 104 -0.49 9.64 -8.68
CA ILE A 104 -0.34 10.18 -7.33
C ILE A 104 -1.65 10.02 -6.59
N GLN A 105 -1.62 9.45 -5.39
CA GLN A 105 -2.76 9.48 -4.47
C GLN A 105 -2.35 10.21 -3.19
N ALA A 106 -3.15 11.20 -2.79
CA ALA A 106 -2.96 11.94 -1.56
C ALA A 106 -4.25 11.96 -0.74
N GLY A 107 -4.21 11.48 0.51
CA GLY A 107 -5.42 11.37 1.31
C GLY A 107 -5.24 10.84 2.73
N ILE A 108 -6.34 10.60 3.43
CA ILE A 108 -6.28 9.89 4.73
C ILE A 108 -6.08 8.41 4.47
N VAL A 109 -6.87 7.84 3.55
CA VAL A 109 -6.80 6.44 3.14
C VAL A 109 -6.58 6.35 1.64
N ASN A 110 -5.55 5.63 1.22
CA ASN A 110 -5.30 5.31 -0.18
C ASN A 110 -5.35 3.79 -0.39
N TYR A 111 -6.10 3.36 -1.41
CA TYR A 111 -6.26 1.96 -1.79
C TYR A 111 -5.85 1.76 -3.25
N VAL A 112 -4.99 0.78 -3.51
CA VAL A 112 -4.64 0.36 -4.87
C VAL A 112 -4.64 -1.14 -5.03
N LYS A 113 -5.42 -1.63 -6.01
CA LYS A 113 -5.45 -3.02 -6.44
C LYS A 113 -4.77 -3.22 -7.80
N GLY A 114 -3.95 -4.26 -7.94
CA GLY A 114 -3.30 -4.64 -9.21
C GLY A 114 -2.02 -3.85 -9.49
N ASP A 115 -1.66 -3.70 -10.78
CA ASP A 115 -0.44 -2.99 -11.14
C ASP A 115 -0.50 -1.52 -10.70
N SER A 116 0.61 -0.99 -10.22
CA SER A 116 0.66 0.33 -9.61
C SER A 116 2.04 0.95 -9.74
N LYS A 117 2.11 2.15 -10.31
CA LYS A 117 3.35 2.93 -10.36
C LYS A 117 3.07 4.36 -9.92
N GLY A 118 3.95 4.91 -9.08
CA GLY A 118 3.91 6.32 -8.70
C GLY A 118 4.00 6.54 -7.21
N LEU A 119 3.22 7.48 -6.68
CA LEU A 119 3.32 7.95 -5.31
C LEU A 119 1.99 7.80 -4.56
N GLN A 120 2.07 7.37 -3.30
CA GLN A 120 0.94 7.30 -2.38
C GLN A 120 1.32 7.96 -1.08
N ALA A 121 0.64 9.04 -0.73
CA ALA A 121 0.85 9.78 0.51
C ALA A 121 -0.45 9.78 1.30
N GLY A 122 -0.43 9.20 2.50
CA GLY A 122 -1.60 9.24 3.37
C GLY A 122 -1.37 8.68 4.75
N ILE A 123 -2.36 8.77 5.63
CA ILE A 123 -2.22 8.20 6.98
C ILE A 123 -2.15 6.67 6.87
N VAL A 124 -3.04 6.09 6.07
CA VAL A 124 -3.11 4.64 5.81
C VAL A 124 -3.06 4.38 4.30
N ASN A 125 -2.10 3.57 3.87
CA ASN A 125 -1.98 3.13 2.48
C ASN A 125 -2.14 1.62 2.40
N ILE A 126 -3.01 1.13 1.53
CA ILE A 126 -3.36 -0.29 1.40
C ILE A 126 -3.16 -0.73 -0.06
N GLY A 127 -2.41 -1.81 -0.23
CA GLY A 127 -2.27 -2.51 -1.50
C GLY A 127 -3.05 -3.82 -1.56
N GLU A 128 -3.38 -4.26 -2.77
CA GLU A 128 -3.84 -5.62 -3.02
C GLU A 128 -3.25 -6.09 -4.36
N GLN A 129 -2.62 -7.26 -4.40
CA GLN A 129 -2.07 -7.85 -5.63
C GLN A 129 -1.16 -6.91 -6.44
N ARG A 130 -0.35 -6.10 -5.73
CA ARG A 130 0.54 -5.15 -6.42
C ARG A 130 1.66 -5.84 -7.17
N GLU A 131 1.91 -5.43 -8.40
CA GLU A 131 3.03 -5.94 -9.21
C GLU A 131 4.08 -4.85 -9.50
N GLY A 132 3.67 -3.58 -9.54
CA GLY A 132 4.55 -2.46 -9.83
C GLY A 132 5.33 -1.91 -8.64
N PHE A 133 5.88 -0.71 -8.82
CA PHE A 133 6.73 0.00 -7.87
C PHE A 133 6.09 1.32 -7.48
N ASP A 134 5.75 1.47 -6.20
CA ASP A 134 5.27 2.72 -5.62
C ASP A 134 6.25 3.28 -4.60
N VAL A 135 6.31 4.61 -4.52
CA VAL A 135 6.79 5.33 -3.35
C VAL A 135 5.59 5.58 -2.44
N THR A 136 5.56 4.92 -1.29
CA THR A 136 4.46 5.00 -0.33
C THR A 136 4.93 5.67 0.96
N ILE A 137 4.24 6.73 1.36
CA ILE A 137 4.54 7.51 2.57
C ILE A 137 3.29 7.54 3.45
N GLY A 138 3.41 7.13 4.71
CA GLY A 138 2.27 7.18 5.63
C GLY A 138 2.53 6.72 7.05
N ALA A 139 1.52 6.83 7.92
CA ALA A 139 1.65 6.28 9.27
C ALA A 139 1.64 4.74 9.23
N GLY A 140 0.79 4.15 8.39
CA GLY A 140 0.71 2.71 8.15
C GLY A 140 0.64 2.35 6.67
N ASN A 141 1.54 1.48 6.22
CA ASN A 141 1.58 0.95 4.86
C ASN A 141 1.37 -0.57 4.90
N PHE A 142 0.36 -1.08 4.17
CA PHE A 142 -0.05 -2.48 4.22
C PHE A 142 -0.09 -3.09 2.81
N PHE A 143 0.51 -4.27 2.63
CA PHE A 143 0.47 -5.01 1.36
C PHE A 143 1.06 -4.21 0.17
N THR A 144 2.10 -3.42 0.44
CA THR A 144 2.69 -2.47 -0.51
C THR A 144 3.99 -2.98 -1.13
N LYS A 145 4.34 -2.46 -2.32
CA LYS A 145 5.61 -2.78 -2.99
C LYS A 145 6.32 -1.54 -3.50
N GLY A 146 7.64 -1.51 -3.37
CA GLY A 146 8.51 -0.44 -3.86
C GLY A 146 9.34 0.20 -2.75
N LEU A 147 9.20 1.50 -2.53
CA LEU A 147 9.81 2.23 -1.42
C LEU A 147 8.72 2.63 -0.43
N MET A 148 8.86 2.26 0.83
CA MET A 148 7.89 2.51 1.88
C MET A 148 8.54 3.28 3.01
N ILE A 149 7.94 4.42 3.36
CA ILE A 149 8.36 5.26 4.48
C ILE A 149 7.14 5.39 5.39
N GLY A 150 7.24 4.88 6.61
CA GLY A 150 6.14 5.02 7.55
C GLY A 150 6.44 4.56 8.94
N ALA A 151 5.55 4.86 9.90
CA ALA A 151 5.75 4.35 11.26
C ALA A 151 5.64 2.82 11.28
N ILE A 152 4.69 2.27 10.53
CA ILE A 152 4.42 0.83 10.42
C ILE A 152 4.38 0.44 8.94
N ASN A 153 5.17 -0.57 8.55
CA ASN A 153 5.09 -1.23 7.24
C ASN A 153 4.77 -2.72 7.46
N PHE A 154 3.72 -3.23 6.83
CA PHE A 154 3.23 -4.61 7.02
C PHE A 154 3.01 -5.33 5.68
N ASP A 155 3.50 -6.56 5.58
CA ASP A 155 3.46 -7.39 4.36
C ASP A 155 3.91 -6.61 3.12
N SER A 156 5.11 -6.05 3.23
CA SER A 156 5.64 -5.06 2.31
C SER A 156 6.89 -5.58 1.60
N LYS A 157 7.08 -5.30 0.30
CA LYS A 157 8.26 -5.78 -0.45
C LYS A 157 9.03 -4.65 -1.14
N GLY A 158 10.34 -4.61 -0.94
CA GLY A 158 11.23 -3.61 -1.53
C GLY A 158 12.11 -2.96 -0.48
N VAL A 159 12.05 -1.64 -0.34
CA VAL A 159 12.77 -0.87 0.69
C VAL A 159 11.76 -0.35 1.70
N ASN A 160 11.87 -0.79 2.95
CA ASN A 160 10.97 -0.47 4.05
C ASN A 160 11.72 0.35 5.09
N VAL A 161 11.30 1.59 5.31
CA VAL A 161 11.84 2.49 6.32
C VAL A 161 10.75 2.80 7.32
N GLY A 162 10.97 2.47 8.59
CA GLY A 162 9.96 2.73 9.62
C GLY A 162 10.36 2.45 11.05
N ILE A 163 9.42 2.59 11.98
CA ILE A 163 9.65 2.18 13.37
C ILE A 163 9.48 0.67 13.47
N LEU A 164 8.41 0.15 12.86
CA LEU A 164 8.08 -1.27 12.78
C LEU A 164 7.95 -1.70 11.31
N ASN A 165 8.70 -2.72 10.93
CA ASN A 165 8.54 -3.43 9.67
C ASN A 165 8.19 -4.89 9.99
N GLU A 166 6.99 -5.33 9.65
CA GLU A 166 6.51 -6.69 9.91
C GLU A 166 6.16 -7.43 8.63
N ASP A 167 6.56 -8.70 8.52
CA ASP A 167 6.40 -9.51 7.29
C ASP A 167 6.97 -8.78 6.05
N ALA A 168 8.00 -7.96 6.26
CA ALA A 168 8.58 -7.10 5.24
C ALA A 168 9.79 -7.76 4.55
N GLY A 169 9.78 -7.80 3.22
CA GLY A 169 10.85 -8.38 2.41
C GLY A 169 11.70 -7.34 1.68
N GLY A 170 12.98 -7.64 1.49
CA GLY A 170 13.92 -6.82 0.73
C GLY A 170 14.94 -6.13 1.65
N PHE A 171 14.88 -4.82 1.78
CA PHE A 171 15.71 -4.02 2.68
C PHE A 171 14.82 -3.36 3.73
N ASN A 172 15.02 -3.69 4.99
CA ASN A 172 14.22 -3.22 6.11
C ASN A 172 15.12 -2.42 7.05
N PHE A 173 14.78 -1.15 7.23
CA PHE A 173 15.44 -0.25 8.17
C PHE A 173 14.41 0.24 9.17
N GLY A 174 14.60 -0.11 10.43
CA GLY A 174 13.69 0.32 11.49
C GLY A 174 14.08 -0.13 12.87
N ALA A 175 13.42 0.40 13.91
CA ALA A 175 13.71 -0.01 15.28
C ALA A 175 13.40 -1.50 15.48
N LEU A 176 12.28 -1.95 14.91
CA LEU A 176 11.77 -3.32 15.01
C LEU A 176 11.55 -3.87 13.60
N ASN A 177 12.26 -4.94 13.25
CA ASN A 177 12.02 -5.72 12.04
C ASN A 177 11.58 -7.12 12.45
N ILE A 178 10.31 -7.48 12.22
CA ILE A 178 9.70 -8.73 12.69
C ILE A 178 9.32 -9.58 11.48
N ARG A 179 9.74 -10.86 11.47
CA ARG A 179 9.50 -11.78 10.34
C ARG A 179 9.94 -11.19 8.99
N GLY A 180 10.98 -10.35 9.04
CA GLY A 180 11.54 -9.71 7.86
C GLY A 180 12.44 -10.66 7.08
N SER A 181 12.48 -10.50 5.76
CA SER A 181 13.35 -11.27 4.86
C SER A 181 14.27 -10.35 4.07
N GLY A 182 15.47 -10.82 3.73
CA GLY A 182 16.48 -10.00 3.07
C GLY A 182 17.41 -9.33 4.08
N ILE A 183 17.63 -8.02 3.97
CA ILE A 183 18.51 -7.26 4.86
C ILE A 183 17.65 -6.54 5.89
N ASN A 184 17.89 -6.77 7.18
CA ASN A 184 17.18 -6.18 8.30
C ASN A 184 18.17 -5.41 9.18
N ILE A 185 17.98 -4.10 9.29
CA ILE A 185 18.83 -3.21 10.10
C ILE A 185 17.96 -2.54 11.15
N GLY A 186 18.31 -2.72 12.43
CA GLY A 186 17.46 -2.26 13.51
C GLY A 186 17.97 -2.53 14.92
N ILE A 187 17.15 -2.18 15.92
CA ILE A 187 17.43 -2.55 17.31
C ILE A 187 17.14 -4.03 17.48
N LEU A 188 15.94 -4.45 17.06
CA LEU A 188 15.51 -5.84 17.06
C LEU A 188 15.26 -6.30 15.61
N ASN A 189 15.91 -7.39 15.21
CA ASN A 189 15.71 -8.02 13.91
C ASN A 189 15.29 -9.47 14.09
N GLY A 190 14.24 -9.88 13.39
CA GLY A 190 13.71 -11.23 13.38
C GLY A 190 13.29 -11.65 11.98
N GLY A 191 13.52 -12.92 11.62
CA GLY A 191 13.16 -13.48 10.32
C GLY A 191 14.35 -14.13 9.63
N THR A 192 14.47 -13.97 8.31
CA THR A 192 15.53 -14.60 7.49
C THR A 192 16.45 -13.59 6.82
N GLY A 193 17.57 -14.06 6.26
CA GLY A 193 18.56 -13.24 5.55
C GLY A 193 19.64 -12.63 6.46
N VAL A 194 19.98 -11.37 6.24
CA VAL A 194 21.05 -10.65 6.95
C VAL A 194 20.44 -9.74 8.01
N HIS A 195 20.85 -9.88 9.25
CA HIS A 195 20.40 -9.06 10.37
C HIS A 195 21.57 -8.25 10.92
N ILE A 196 21.39 -6.93 11.05
CA ILE A 196 22.39 -6.01 11.60
C ILE A 196 21.72 -5.20 12.70
N GLY A 197 22.11 -5.41 13.96
CA GLY A 197 21.40 -4.77 15.06
C GLY A 197 21.92 -5.08 16.45
N VAL A 198 21.18 -4.59 17.45
CA VAL A 198 21.50 -4.86 18.86
C VAL A 198 21.14 -6.30 19.19
N VAL A 199 19.94 -6.71 18.83
CA VAL A 199 19.44 -8.08 19.02
C VAL A 199 18.95 -8.63 17.69
N ASN A 200 19.49 -9.79 17.31
CA ASN A 200 19.09 -10.51 16.11
C ASN A 200 18.56 -11.90 16.51
N ALA A 201 17.45 -12.32 15.91
CA ALA A 201 16.85 -13.62 16.15
C ALA A 201 16.48 -14.30 14.82
N SER A 202 16.82 -15.58 14.69
CA SER A 202 16.50 -16.37 13.50
C SER A 202 15.48 -17.47 13.82
N GLY A 203 14.78 -17.94 12.79
CA GLY A 203 13.82 -19.04 12.89
C GLY A 203 14.49 -20.38 13.19
N GLU A 204 13.80 -21.25 13.93
CA GLU A 204 14.31 -22.57 14.32
C GLU A 204 14.01 -23.68 13.30
N ASN A 205 13.22 -23.42 12.25
CA ASN A 205 12.80 -24.49 11.33
C ASN A 205 13.91 -24.84 10.35
N GLU A 206 14.08 -26.14 10.07
CA GLU A 206 15.10 -26.65 9.13
C GLU A 206 14.90 -26.20 7.67
N THR A 207 13.69 -25.71 7.34
CA THR A 207 13.36 -25.17 6.02
C THR A 207 13.67 -23.69 5.88
N ASP A 208 14.00 -23.00 6.98
CA ASP A 208 14.24 -21.57 6.97
C ASP A 208 15.60 -21.29 6.30
N GLU A 209 15.65 -20.23 5.50
CA GLU A 209 16.89 -19.83 4.82
C GLU A 209 17.98 -19.47 5.84
N PRO A 210 19.26 -19.80 5.56
CA PRO A 210 20.35 -19.51 6.47
C PRO A 210 20.44 -18.01 6.75
N THR A 211 20.56 -17.65 8.03
CA THR A 211 20.63 -16.24 8.44
C THR A 211 22.01 -15.84 8.88
N MET A 212 22.47 -14.69 8.41
CA MET A 212 23.71 -14.05 8.87
C MET A 212 23.36 -12.97 9.88
N GLN A 213 23.92 -13.03 11.08
CA GLN A 213 23.61 -12.10 12.15
C GLN A 213 24.86 -11.33 12.57
N PHE A 214 24.76 -10.00 12.57
CA PHE A 214 25.79 -9.06 13.01
C PHE A 214 25.19 -8.23 14.14
N GLY A 215 25.62 -8.47 15.37
CA GLY A 215 25.04 -7.77 16.50
C GLY A 215 25.70 -8.03 17.83
N LEU A 216 25.17 -7.35 18.86
CA LEU A 216 25.61 -7.52 20.24
C LEU A 216 25.06 -8.82 20.83
N LEU A 217 23.79 -9.14 20.56
CA LEU A 217 23.12 -10.37 20.98
C LEU A 217 22.53 -11.07 19.76
N ASN A 218 23.01 -12.27 19.48
CA ASN A 218 22.55 -13.09 18.37
C ASN A 218 21.92 -14.38 18.89
N PHE A 219 20.64 -14.58 18.61
CA PHE A 219 19.91 -15.81 18.90
C PHE A 219 19.81 -16.64 17.62
N CYS A 220 20.53 -17.76 17.63
CA CYS A 220 20.74 -18.59 16.46
C CYS A 220 19.70 -19.70 16.38
N GLY A 221 19.08 -19.85 15.21
CA GLY A 221 18.36 -21.07 14.83
C GLY A 221 19.28 -22.07 14.13
N LYS A 222 18.70 -23.02 13.38
CA LYS A 222 19.49 -23.97 12.58
C LYS A 222 20.02 -23.30 11.31
N GLY A 223 21.26 -23.63 10.90
CA GLY A 223 21.85 -23.15 9.65
C GLY A 223 22.32 -21.69 9.65
N THR A 224 22.53 -21.08 10.82
CA THR A 224 22.91 -19.67 10.95
C THR A 224 24.42 -19.46 11.02
N PHE A 225 24.90 -18.35 10.45
CA PHE A 225 26.30 -17.91 10.55
C PHE A 225 26.37 -16.59 11.33
N PRO A 226 26.53 -16.63 12.66
CA PRO A 226 26.65 -15.41 13.46
C PRO A 226 28.09 -14.87 13.38
N VAL A 227 28.23 -13.59 13.03
CA VAL A 227 29.50 -12.86 13.04
C VAL A 227 29.43 -11.85 14.18
N MET A 228 30.38 -11.93 15.11
CA MET A 228 30.22 -11.38 16.46
C MET A 228 31.13 -10.17 16.75
N ILE A 229 30.58 -9.22 17.53
CA ILE A 229 31.35 -8.37 18.49
C ILE A 229 30.98 -8.73 19.96
N GLY A 230 29.77 -9.23 20.26
CA GLY A 230 29.25 -9.48 21.63
C GLY A 230 29.02 -10.96 22.06
N PHE A 231 27.77 -11.39 22.29
CA PHE A 231 27.35 -12.75 22.71
C PHE A 231 26.45 -13.46 21.68
N ASN A 232 26.70 -14.75 21.43
CA ASN A 232 25.91 -15.60 20.52
C ASN A 232 25.30 -16.74 21.36
N TYR A 233 23.97 -16.83 21.36
CA TYR A 233 23.25 -17.96 21.93
C TYR A 233 22.76 -18.85 20.79
N CYS A 234 23.55 -19.87 20.49
CA CYS A 234 23.19 -20.89 19.51
C CYS A 234 22.97 -22.22 20.24
N LYS A 235 21.84 -22.88 19.98
CA LYS A 235 21.50 -24.19 20.54
C LYS A 235 21.58 -25.29 19.49
#